data_AF-A0A6N6PFB1-F1
#
_entry.id   AF-A0A6N6PFB1-F1
#
_cell.length_a   1.000
_cell.length_b   1.000
_cell.length_c   1.000
_cell.angle_alpha   90.00
_cell.angle_beta   90.00
_cell.angle_gamma   90.00
#
_symmetry.space_group_name_H-M   'P 1'
#
loop_
_entity.id
_entity.type
_entity.pdbx_description
1 polymer ?
#
loop_
_entity_poly.entity_id
_entity_poly.type
_entity_poly.pdbx_seq_one_letter_code
_entity_poly.pdbx_strand_id
1 'polypeptide(L)'
;MTLPERRKTIFPLSTLLIGVFFDPSPALSNAIQPESLRSFRVHGRLFYEVYLPTGTNSNWTRDFSISISSSNWVIESFDKLNNQAEISARLDGVNYYASRVNLSKNPTLNDYTVVVEDNEVPPSSVSGSSVLWLAFASDNYFKSVTNNQYQPVWMLDDRTLRKEKYAVEGILETMEAGLPKHLIYLNPGILYARASGQRAIVRAPASFKGSITNAIYRTIETTNLGNGIIPLSFQFERFGIQPDFTTYLLSRITGRVNSIEPDVQASDISPTLKGTMFVIDKRFENNKPALSGFTYRTTNMAFPKTKSDVVTKQKQLALKNQAAIKHKKPNYPTQTKKHIVVIVLSAFFALPLVWLVYKHFSVSRKTNN
;
A
#
# COMPACT_ATOMS: atom_id res chain seq x y z
N MET A 1 59.28 55.45 21.77
CA MET A 1 57.86 55.84 21.61
C MET A 1 57.03 54.57 21.76
N THR A 2 56.54 54.33 22.96
CA THR A 2 55.87 53.10 23.41
C THR A 2 54.37 53.21 23.15
N LEU A 3 53.82 52.28 22.36
CA LEU A 3 52.37 52.16 22.13
C LEU A 3 51.73 51.30 23.24
N PRO A 4 50.56 51.68 23.77
CA PRO A 4 49.97 50.99 24.91
C PRO A 4 49.11 49.78 24.51
N GLU A 5 49.13 48.78 25.39
CA GLU A 5 48.34 47.55 25.37
C GLU A 5 46.83 47.82 25.38
N ARG A 6 46.09 47.18 24.48
CA ARG A 6 44.63 47.06 24.58
C ARG A 6 44.27 45.86 25.46
N ARG A 7 43.74 46.15 26.65
CA ARG A 7 43.06 45.18 27.52
C ARG A 7 41.78 44.68 26.86
N LYS A 8 41.59 43.36 26.87
CA LYS A 8 40.33 42.68 26.51
C LYS A 8 39.38 42.77 27.69
N THR A 9 38.23 43.40 27.49
CA THR A 9 37.11 43.38 28.43
C THR A 9 36.22 42.19 28.10
N ILE A 10 36.12 41.23 29.01
CA ILE A 10 35.22 40.08 28.94
C ILE A 10 33.90 40.53 29.59
N PHE A 11 32.82 40.55 28.81
CA PHE A 11 31.45 40.68 29.33
C PHE A 11 30.88 39.28 29.58
N PRO A 12 30.32 38.97 30.77
CA PRO A 12 29.58 37.74 30.96
C PRO A 12 28.19 37.86 30.30
N LEU A 13 27.87 36.90 29.44
CA LEU A 13 26.53 36.70 28.89
C LEU A 13 25.65 36.14 30.02
N SER A 14 24.80 36.99 30.58
CA SER A 14 23.72 36.57 31.48
C SER A 14 22.56 36.03 30.64
N THR A 15 22.47 34.71 30.50
CA THR A 15 21.34 34.03 29.87
C THR A 15 20.12 34.14 30.80
N LEU A 16 19.19 35.04 30.46
CA LEU A 16 17.89 35.15 31.09
C LEU A 16 17.01 33.99 30.60
N LEU A 17 16.91 32.91 31.38
CA LEU A 17 15.94 31.84 31.18
C LEU A 17 14.55 32.36 31.59
N ILE A 18 13.71 32.71 30.62
CA ILE A 18 12.27 32.90 30.86
C ILE A 18 11.64 31.51 30.87
N GLY A 19 11.51 30.93 32.07
CA GLY A 19 10.69 29.75 32.30
C GLY A 19 9.22 30.12 32.25
N VAL A 20 8.56 29.89 31.11
CA VAL A 20 7.10 29.88 31.02
C VAL A 20 6.64 28.55 31.61
N PHE A 21 6.26 28.56 32.89
CA PHE A 21 5.53 27.47 33.50
C PHE A 21 4.11 27.47 32.94
N PHE A 22 3.82 26.52 32.04
CA PHE A 22 2.44 26.14 31.74
C PHE A 22 1.90 25.36 32.93
N ASP A 23 0.93 25.97 33.61
CA ASP A 23 0.11 25.35 34.64
C ASP A 23 -0.89 24.39 33.97
N PRO A 24 -0.80 23.05 34.14
CA PRO A 24 -1.78 22.13 33.58
C PRO A 24 -2.95 22.04 34.58
N SER A 25 -3.80 23.05 34.61
CA SER A 25 -5.06 22.94 35.33
C SER A 25 -6.01 22.01 34.56
N PRO A 26 -6.48 20.88 35.14
CA PRO A 26 -7.45 20.00 34.51
C PRO A 26 -8.85 20.56 34.76
N ALA A 27 -9.17 21.68 34.11
CA ALA A 27 -10.56 22.08 33.99
C ALA A 27 -11.23 21.16 32.96
N LEU A 28 -11.96 20.17 33.49
CA LEU A 28 -12.95 19.35 32.79
C LEU A 28 -14.03 20.25 32.17
N SER A 29 -13.67 20.87 31.05
CA SER A 29 -14.60 21.36 30.07
C SER A 29 -15.20 20.12 29.40
N ASN A 30 -16.41 19.75 29.83
CA ASN A 30 -17.35 18.97 29.01
C ASN A 30 -17.80 19.84 27.82
N ALA A 31 -16.84 20.32 27.02
CA ALA A 31 -17.13 20.84 25.70
C ALA A 31 -17.84 19.69 24.99
N ILE A 32 -19.12 19.93 24.70
CA ILE A 32 -19.92 19.13 23.78
C ILE A 32 -19.05 19.00 22.54
N GLN A 33 -18.37 17.86 22.39
CA GLN A 33 -17.55 17.64 21.22
C GLN A 33 -18.53 17.72 20.05
N PRO A 34 -18.29 18.61 19.07
CA PRO A 34 -19.18 18.74 17.93
C PRO A 34 -19.38 17.35 17.37
N GLU A 35 -20.64 16.90 17.34
CA GLU A 35 -20.96 15.54 16.94
C GLU A 35 -20.33 15.31 15.55
N SER A 36 -19.26 14.52 15.51
CA SER A 36 -18.51 14.21 14.30
C SER A 36 -19.48 13.76 13.22
N LEU A 37 -19.38 14.27 11.98
CA LEU A 37 -20.10 13.81 10.78
C LEU A 37 -20.51 12.33 10.88
N ARG A 38 -21.74 12.05 11.35
CA ARG A 38 -22.04 10.73 11.95
C ARG A 38 -22.19 9.66 10.91
N SER A 39 -22.75 10.01 9.75
CA SER A 39 -22.96 9.07 8.66
C SER A 39 -23.41 9.76 7.39
N PHE A 40 -22.84 9.35 6.26
CA PHE A 40 -23.23 9.84 4.95
C PHE A 40 -22.73 8.91 3.84
N ARG A 41 -23.30 9.06 2.65
CA ARG A 41 -22.82 8.43 1.43
C ARG A 41 -22.57 9.49 0.36
N VAL A 42 -21.49 9.32 -0.39
CA VAL A 42 -21.11 10.18 -1.50
C VAL A 42 -21.02 9.33 -2.74
N HIS A 43 -21.57 9.84 -3.84
CA HIS A 43 -21.35 9.29 -5.17
C HIS A 43 -20.59 10.30 -6.01
N GLY A 44 -19.67 9.81 -6.84
CA GLY A 44 -18.87 10.71 -7.66
C GLY A 44 -18.10 10.00 -8.75
N ARG A 45 -17.15 10.73 -9.32
CA ARG A 45 -16.24 10.25 -10.36
C ARG A 45 -14.81 10.65 -10.04
N LEU A 46 -13.91 9.70 -10.26
CA LEU A 46 -12.46 9.87 -10.28
C LEU A 46 -11.98 9.97 -11.73
N PHE A 47 -11.07 10.89 -11.96
CA PHE A 47 -10.31 11.06 -13.19
C PHE A 47 -8.84 10.77 -12.87
N TYR A 48 -8.26 9.83 -13.60
CA TYR A 48 -6.86 9.43 -13.44
C TYR A 48 -6.06 9.92 -14.63
N GLU A 49 -4.89 10.46 -14.33
CA GLU A 49 -3.87 10.80 -15.31
C GLU A 49 -2.55 10.19 -14.82
N VAL A 50 -1.87 9.44 -15.67
CA VAL A 50 -0.55 8.87 -15.38
C VAL A 50 0.43 9.37 -16.42
N TYR A 51 1.49 9.99 -15.94
CA TYR A 51 2.51 10.60 -16.76
C TYR A 51 3.77 9.76 -16.72
N LEU A 52 4.27 9.38 -17.89
CA LEU A 52 5.59 8.77 -18.01
C LEU A 52 6.66 9.86 -18.16
N PRO A 53 7.89 9.65 -17.67
CA PRO A 53 9.01 10.56 -17.89
C PRO A 53 9.24 10.89 -19.38
N THR A 54 8.90 9.94 -20.26
CA THR A 54 9.14 10.00 -21.70
C THR A 54 7.92 10.45 -22.52
N GLY A 55 6.85 10.92 -21.89
CA GLY A 55 5.78 11.68 -22.57
C GLY A 55 4.57 10.89 -23.06
N THR A 56 4.49 9.57 -22.87
CA THR A 56 3.20 8.87 -23.05
C THR A 56 2.36 9.02 -21.78
N ASN A 57 1.16 9.56 -21.92
CA ASN A 57 0.17 9.68 -20.85
C ASN A 57 -0.92 8.60 -21.03
N SER A 58 -1.43 8.07 -19.93
CA SER A 58 -2.66 7.29 -19.92
C SER A 58 -3.66 7.92 -18.96
N ASN A 59 -4.92 7.99 -19.38
CA ASN A 59 -6.00 8.45 -18.53
C ASN A 59 -7.16 7.45 -18.53
N TRP A 60 -7.91 7.45 -17.44
CA TRP A 60 -9.15 6.70 -17.33
C TRP A 60 -10.04 7.33 -16.27
N THR A 61 -11.31 6.92 -16.26
CA THR A 61 -12.27 7.37 -15.26
C THR A 61 -12.84 6.19 -14.51
N ARG A 62 -13.22 6.42 -13.26
CA ARG A 62 -13.95 5.45 -12.44
C ARG A 62 -15.05 6.19 -11.73
N ASP A 63 -16.23 5.62 -11.72
CA ASP A 63 -17.27 6.10 -10.82
C ASP A 63 -17.02 5.48 -9.43
N PHE A 64 -17.44 6.17 -8.38
CA PHE A 64 -17.28 5.67 -7.02
C PHE A 64 -18.52 5.93 -6.15
N SER A 65 -18.64 5.12 -5.10
CA SER A 65 -19.46 5.41 -3.93
C SER A 65 -18.62 5.24 -2.68
N ILE A 66 -18.76 6.14 -1.72
CA ILE A 66 -18.23 5.95 -0.37
C ILE A 66 -19.34 6.13 0.64
N SER A 67 -19.51 5.17 1.54
CA SER A 67 -20.44 5.24 2.67
C SER A 67 -19.63 5.25 3.96
N ILE A 68 -19.93 6.17 4.87
CA ILE A 68 -19.24 6.35 6.15
C ILE A 68 -20.27 6.33 7.26
N SER A 69 -19.95 5.67 8.37
CA SER A 69 -20.62 5.84 9.67
C SER A 69 -19.62 5.64 10.77
N SER A 70 -19.45 6.67 11.60
CA SER A 70 -18.43 6.68 12.65
C SER A 70 -17.04 6.32 12.09
N SER A 71 -16.39 5.26 12.59
CA SER A 71 -15.09 4.79 12.09
C SER A 71 -15.19 3.70 11.02
N ASN A 72 -16.41 3.31 10.62
CA ASN A 72 -16.64 2.33 9.56
C ASN A 72 -16.82 3.05 8.23
N TRP A 73 -16.30 2.45 7.18
CA TRP A 73 -16.46 2.98 5.83
C TRP A 73 -16.47 1.86 4.80
N VAL A 74 -17.15 2.09 3.68
CA VAL A 74 -17.18 1.22 2.50
C VAL A 74 -16.97 2.10 1.29
N ILE A 75 -15.98 1.76 0.47
CA ILE A 75 -15.63 2.43 -0.78
C ILE A 75 -15.82 1.42 -1.90
N GLU A 76 -16.66 1.76 -2.86
CA GLU A 76 -16.88 1.01 -4.09
C GLU A 76 -16.35 1.85 -5.25
N SER A 77 -15.49 1.26 -6.07
CA SER A 77 -14.90 1.92 -7.24
C SER A 77 -15.08 1.04 -8.47
N PHE A 78 -15.75 1.57 -9.48
CA PHE A 78 -16.19 0.79 -10.63
C PHE A 78 -15.77 1.44 -11.95
N ASP A 79 -15.21 0.60 -12.80
CA ASP A 79 -14.93 0.90 -14.20
C ASP A 79 -16.00 0.19 -15.04
N LYS A 80 -16.94 0.99 -15.55
CA LYS A 80 -18.07 0.52 -16.35
C LYS A 80 -17.62 -0.08 -17.68
N LEU A 81 -16.54 0.43 -18.29
CA LEU A 81 -16.08 -0.03 -19.60
C LEU A 81 -15.52 -1.44 -19.52
N ASN A 82 -14.76 -1.71 -18.46
CA ASN A 82 -14.10 -3.00 -18.26
C ASN A 82 -14.88 -3.95 -17.33
N ASN A 83 -16.05 -3.53 -16.83
CA ASN A 83 -16.85 -4.25 -15.83
C ASN A 83 -16.01 -4.67 -14.60
N GLN A 84 -15.07 -3.81 -14.19
CA GLN A 84 -14.19 -4.05 -13.06
C GLN A 84 -14.71 -3.29 -11.85
N ALA A 85 -14.99 -4.01 -10.77
CA ALA A 85 -15.38 -3.44 -9.49
C ALA A 85 -14.35 -3.82 -8.42
N GLU A 86 -14.02 -2.84 -7.59
CA GLU A 86 -13.23 -3.03 -6.38
C GLU A 86 -14.02 -2.46 -5.20
N ILE A 87 -14.00 -3.19 -4.09
CA ILE A 87 -14.57 -2.77 -2.83
C ILE A 87 -13.47 -2.75 -1.78
N SER A 88 -13.33 -1.61 -1.12
CA SER A 88 -12.51 -1.44 0.06
C SER A 88 -13.43 -1.10 1.22
N ALA A 89 -13.27 -1.75 2.37
CA ALA A 89 -14.09 -1.43 3.55
C ALA A 89 -13.29 -1.53 4.83
N ARG A 90 -13.65 -0.73 5.84
CA ARG A 90 -13.28 -0.94 7.23
C ARG A 90 -14.54 -1.19 8.04
N LEU A 91 -14.67 -2.39 8.57
CA LEU A 91 -15.80 -2.81 9.38
C LEU A 91 -15.26 -3.42 10.67
N ASP A 92 -15.75 -2.96 11.82
CA ASP A 92 -15.31 -3.41 13.15
C ASP A 92 -13.78 -3.29 13.34
N GLY A 93 -13.18 -2.24 12.78
CA GLY A 93 -11.74 -1.99 12.86
C GLY A 93 -10.87 -2.86 11.95
N VAL A 94 -11.46 -3.73 11.13
CA VAL A 94 -10.74 -4.59 10.18
C VAL A 94 -10.92 -4.07 8.77
N ASN A 95 -9.84 -4.05 7.99
CA ASN A 95 -9.91 -3.69 6.59
C ASN A 95 -10.11 -4.90 5.67
N TYR A 96 -10.97 -4.72 4.66
CA TYR A 96 -11.33 -5.69 3.64
C TYR A 96 -11.12 -5.08 2.26
N TYR A 97 -10.53 -5.86 1.36
CA TYR A 97 -10.25 -5.47 -0.03
C TYR A 97 -10.71 -6.55 -0.96
N ALA A 98 -11.80 -6.33 -1.67
CA ALA A 98 -12.35 -7.29 -2.60
C ALA A 98 -12.22 -6.79 -4.03
N SER A 99 -11.71 -7.64 -4.91
CA SER A 99 -11.65 -7.39 -6.35
C SER A 99 -12.39 -8.50 -7.10
N ARG A 100 -13.21 -8.13 -8.08
CA ARG A 100 -13.92 -9.09 -8.92
C ARG A 100 -12.92 -9.86 -9.79
N VAL A 101 -13.02 -11.18 -9.79
CA VAL A 101 -12.19 -12.02 -10.66
C VAL A 101 -12.70 -11.87 -12.09
N ASN A 102 -11.80 -11.52 -13.03
CA ASN A 102 -12.17 -11.35 -14.43
C ASN A 102 -12.64 -12.70 -15.02
N LEU A 103 -13.91 -12.76 -15.42
CA LEU A 103 -14.60 -13.97 -15.89
C LEU A 103 -14.18 -14.42 -17.30
N SER A 104 -13.32 -13.66 -17.99
CA SER A 104 -13.05 -13.83 -19.43
C SER A 104 -12.36 -15.13 -19.85
N LYS A 105 -11.94 -16.02 -18.94
CA LYS A 105 -11.13 -17.20 -19.33
C LYS A 105 -11.49 -18.56 -18.78
N ASN A 106 -12.44 -18.72 -17.84
CA ASN A 106 -12.99 -20.01 -17.37
C ASN A 106 -14.03 -19.75 -16.27
N PRO A 107 -14.99 -20.67 -15.99
CA PRO A 107 -15.79 -20.59 -14.77
C PRO A 107 -14.85 -20.57 -13.57
N THR A 108 -14.76 -19.43 -12.91
CA THR A 108 -13.89 -19.29 -11.74
C THR A 108 -14.62 -19.93 -10.55
N LEU A 109 -13.89 -20.71 -9.75
CA LEU A 109 -14.39 -21.24 -8.48
C LEU A 109 -14.83 -20.14 -7.49
N ASN A 110 -14.43 -18.89 -7.74
CA ASN A 110 -14.72 -17.74 -6.91
C ASN A 110 -15.03 -16.53 -7.81
N ASP A 111 -16.03 -15.74 -7.42
CA ASP A 111 -16.41 -14.47 -8.04
C ASP A 111 -15.47 -13.33 -7.62
N TYR A 112 -14.88 -13.44 -6.42
CA TYR A 112 -14.02 -12.40 -5.83
C TYR A 112 -12.74 -12.97 -5.25
N THR A 113 -11.68 -12.15 -5.28
CA THR A 113 -10.51 -12.30 -4.41
C THR A 113 -10.58 -11.22 -3.34
N VAL A 114 -10.48 -11.63 -2.08
CA VAL A 114 -10.53 -10.73 -0.93
C VAL A 114 -9.22 -10.78 -0.16
N VAL A 115 -8.69 -9.63 0.24
CA VAL A 115 -7.59 -9.51 1.20
C VAL A 115 -8.14 -8.89 2.46
N VAL A 116 -7.85 -9.52 3.62
CA VAL A 116 -8.20 -8.99 4.93
C VAL A 116 -6.91 -8.59 5.64
N GLU A 117 -6.82 -7.35 6.10
CA GLU A 117 -5.63 -6.82 6.77
C GLU A 117 -5.99 -5.84 7.90
N ASP A 118 -5.04 -5.64 8.81
CA ASP A 118 -5.15 -4.75 9.97
C ASP A 118 -4.25 -3.50 9.79
N ASN A 119 -4.31 -2.93 8.59
CA ASN A 119 -3.69 -1.63 8.33
C ASN A 119 -4.66 -0.51 8.70
N GLU A 120 -4.16 0.67 9.02
CA GLU A 120 -5.02 1.84 9.25
C GLU A 120 -5.41 2.45 7.90
N VAL A 121 -4.39 2.70 7.06
CA VAL A 121 -4.57 3.19 5.70
C VAL A 121 -4.95 2.04 4.77
N PRO A 122 -5.88 2.26 3.83
CA PRO A 122 -6.16 1.29 2.79
C PRO A 122 -5.00 1.08 1.81
N PRO A 123 -4.72 -0.16 1.37
CA PRO A 123 -3.73 -0.46 0.37
C PRO A 123 -4.05 0.38 -0.86
N SER A 124 -2.99 0.93 -1.43
CA SER A 124 -3.08 1.59 -2.71
C SER A 124 -3.56 0.60 -3.76
N SER A 125 -4.60 0.96 -4.46
CA SER A 125 -5.09 0.23 -5.62
C SER A 125 -5.24 1.18 -6.79
N VAL A 126 -5.29 0.59 -7.99
CA VAL A 126 -5.62 1.34 -9.21
C VAL A 126 -7.05 1.90 -9.18
N SER A 127 -7.88 1.46 -8.23
CA SER A 127 -9.25 1.92 -8.03
C SER A 127 -9.35 3.25 -7.26
N GLY A 128 -8.24 3.73 -6.68
CA GLY A 128 -8.17 4.97 -5.90
C GLY A 128 -8.84 4.93 -4.54
N SER A 129 -9.19 3.75 -4.03
CA SER A 129 -9.82 3.63 -2.72
C SER A 129 -9.03 4.31 -1.60
N SER A 130 -7.70 4.26 -1.63
CA SER A 130 -6.86 4.92 -0.63
C SER A 130 -6.93 6.46 -0.70
N VAL A 131 -7.13 7.03 -1.89
CA VAL A 131 -7.31 8.49 -2.07
C VAL A 131 -8.73 8.92 -1.72
N LEU A 132 -9.74 8.10 -2.04
CA LEU A 132 -11.11 8.33 -1.57
C LEU A 132 -11.20 8.26 -0.05
N TRP A 133 -10.52 7.28 0.56
CA TRP A 133 -10.41 7.19 2.01
C TRP A 133 -9.72 8.43 2.60
N LEU A 134 -8.64 8.90 1.97
CA LEU A 134 -7.97 10.14 2.38
C LEU A 134 -8.91 11.35 2.32
N ALA A 135 -9.76 11.45 1.30
CA ALA A 135 -10.65 12.59 1.12
C ALA A 135 -11.81 12.61 2.14
N PHE A 136 -12.34 11.44 2.51
CA PHE A 136 -13.64 11.36 3.19
C PHE A 136 -13.63 10.59 4.53
N ALA A 137 -12.65 9.72 4.78
CA ALA A 137 -12.70 8.73 5.87
C ALA A 137 -11.40 8.63 6.70
N SER A 138 -10.50 9.62 6.59
CA SER A 138 -9.19 9.60 7.26
C SER A 138 -9.11 10.47 8.53
N ASP A 139 -10.22 11.04 8.98
CA ASP A 139 -10.25 11.97 10.11
C ASP A 139 -9.70 11.35 11.40
N ASN A 140 -10.14 10.12 11.74
CA ASN A 140 -9.70 9.40 12.93
C ASN A 140 -8.23 9.01 12.85
N TYR A 141 -7.75 8.70 11.65
CA TYR A 141 -6.33 8.41 11.42
C TYR A 141 -5.46 9.64 11.69
N PHE A 142 -5.84 10.83 11.23
CA PHE A 142 -5.04 12.02 11.47
C PHE A 142 -5.03 12.44 12.94
N LYS A 143 -6.11 12.18 13.68
CA LYS A 143 -6.15 12.36 15.14
C LYS A 143 -5.19 11.42 15.88
N SER A 144 -4.87 10.25 15.32
CA SER A 144 -3.95 9.28 15.94
C SER A 144 -2.48 9.44 15.50
N VAL A 145 -2.21 10.24 14.45
CA VAL A 145 -0.84 10.47 13.99
C VAL A 145 -0.07 11.34 14.97
N THR A 146 1.14 10.89 15.31
CA THR A 146 2.12 11.65 16.11
C THR A 146 3.34 12.01 15.27
N ASN A 147 4.05 13.08 15.62
CA ASN A 147 5.32 13.49 14.99
C ASN A 147 5.23 13.81 13.48
N ASN A 148 4.04 14.18 12.98
CA ASN A 148 3.81 14.48 11.56
C ASN A 148 4.25 13.35 10.62
N GLN A 149 4.15 12.09 11.06
CA GLN A 149 4.52 10.92 10.28
C GLN A 149 3.26 10.24 9.72
N TYR A 150 3.11 10.28 8.40
CA TYR A 150 1.93 9.79 7.70
C TYR A 150 2.26 8.56 6.85
N GLN A 151 1.41 7.55 6.92
CA GLN A 151 1.50 6.37 6.07
C GLN A 151 1.11 6.73 4.63
N PRO A 152 1.92 6.34 3.63
CA PRO A 152 1.61 6.57 2.22
C PRO A 152 0.29 5.94 1.76
N VAL A 153 -0.53 6.72 1.06
CA VAL A 153 -1.77 6.26 0.38
C VAL A 153 -1.51 5.72 -1.04
N TRP A 154 -0.27 5.80 -1.53
CA TRP A 154 0.13 5.30 -2.85
C TRP A 154 0.91 3.98 -2.76
N MET A 155 1.13 3.36 -3.92
CA MET A 155 1.88 2.11 -4.02
C MET A 155 3.36 2.37 -3.81
N LEU A 156 3.91 1.74 -2.77
CA LEU A 156 5.34 1.75 -2.48
C LEU A 156 6.08 0.76 -3.38
N ASP A 157 7.25 1.16 -3.87
CA ASP A 157 8.08 0.32 -4.75
C ASP A 157 8.61 -0.91 -3.99
N ASP A 158 8.96 -0.74 -2.70
CA ASP A 158 9.09 -1.87 -1.77
C ASP A 158 7.80 -2.09 -0.97
N ARG A 159 7.00 -3.06 -1.42
CA ARG A 159 5.74 -3.46 -0.78
C ARG A 159 5.89 -3.94 0.67
N THR A 160 7.09 -4.33 1.11
CA THR A 160 7.30 -4.76 2.51
C THR A 160 7.25 -3.60 3.51
N LEU A 161 7.56 -2.37 3.07
CA LEU A 161 7.48 -1.18 3.90
C LEU A 161 6.08 -0.95 4.48
N ARG A 162 5.03 -1.32 3.73
CA ARG A 162 3.66 -1.21 4.24
C ARG A 162 3.41 -2.10 5.46
N LYS A 163 3.99 -3.30 5.47
CA LYS A 163 3.90 -4.23 6.60
C LYS A 163 4.68 -3.71 7.81
N GLU A 164 5.77 -3.01 7.54
CA GLU A 164 6.61 -2.32 8.53
C GLU A 164 6.00 -1.01 9.02
N LYS A 165 4.77 -0.68 8.62
CA LYS A 165 4.06 0.57 8.97
C LYS A 165 4.88 1.82 8.61
N TYR A 166 5.62 1.74 7.49
CA TYR A 166 6.41 2.84 6.98
C TYR A 166 5.57 4.11 6.86
N ALA A 167 6.08 5.17 7.48
CA ALA A 167 5.51 6.50 7.46
C ALA A 167 6.57 7.49 6.97
N VAL A 168 6.10 8.60 6.43
CA VAL A 168 6.94 9.70 5.97
C VAL A 168 6.51 10.99 6.64
N GLU A 169 7.45 11.91 6.79
CA GLU A 169 7.12 13.25 7.27
C GLU A 169 6.11 13.90 6.33
N GLY A 170 5.20 14.71 6.89
CA GLY A 170 4.29 15.50 6.09
C GLY A 170 3.84 16.80 6.74
N ILE A 171 3.22 17.65 5.94
CA ILE A 171 2.63 18.90 6.37
C ILE A 171 1.13 18.78 6.13
N LEU A 172 0.34 18.74 7.21
CA LEU A 172 -1.11 18.57 7.19
C LEU A 172 -1.80 19.88 7.58
N GLU A 173 -2.74 20.32 6.76
CA GLU A 173 -3.78 21.30 7.09
C GLU A 173 -5.13 20.58 7.02
N THR A 174 -5.95 20.68 8.06
CA THR A 174 -7.28 20.06 8.13
C THR A 174 -8.40 21.07 7.96
N MET A 175 -9.52 20.62 7.39
CA MET A 175 -10.79 21.33 7.42
C MET A 175 -11.44 21.20 8.81
N GLU A 176 -12.52 21.96 9.02
CA GLU A 176 -13.43 21.73 10.14
C GLU A 176 -13.95 20.28 10.09
N ALA A 177 -14.04 19.63 11.25
CA ALA A 177 -14.24 18.18 11.44
C ALA A 177 -13.02 17.25 11.19
N GLY A 178 -11.85 17.78 10.81
CA GLY A 178 -10.58 17.03 10.86
C GLY A 178 -10.20 16.24 9.60
N LEU A 179 -11.01 16.31 8.53
CA LEU A 179 -10.63 15.83 7.21
C LEU A 179 -9.51 16.70 6.60
N PRO A 180 -8.67 16.18 5.70
CA PRO A 180 -7.55 16.95 5.16
C PRO A 180 -8.06 18.04 4.21
N LYS A 181 -7.56 19.25 4.38
CA LYS A 181 -7.65 20.32 3.38
C LYS A 181 -6.45 20.26 2.45
N HIS A 182 -5.27 20.05 3.00
CA HIS A 182 -4.01 19.95 2.27
C HIS A 182 -3.06 19.00 3.01
N LEU A 183 -2.41 18.08 2.30
CA LEU A 183 -1.40 17.20 2.86
C LEU A 183 -0.24 17.05 1.89
N ILE A 184 0.96 17.45 2.32
CA ILE A 184 2.21 17.28 1.56
C ILE A 184 2.99 16.14 2.22
N TYR A 185 3.34 15.11 1.46
CA TYR A 185 4.23 14.05 1.90
C TYR A 185 5.67 14.36 1.49
N LEU A 186 6.58 14.37 2.46
CA LEU A 186 7.97 14.74 2.29
C LEU A 186 8.88 13.51 2.31
N ASN A 187 9.91 13.53 1.47
CA ASN A 187 10.95 12.52 1.40
C ASN A 187 12.28 13.13 1.87
N PRO A 188 12.96 12.54 2.85
CA PRO A 188 14.26 13.02 3.31
C PRO A 188 15.43 12.66 2.37
N GLY A 189 15.15 12.35 1.10
CA GLY A 189 16.15 11.90 0.14
C GLY A 189 16.52 10.42 0.31
N ILE A 190 15.56 9.56 0.70
CA ILE A 190 15.74 8.11 0.77
C ILE A 190 14.70 7.43 -0.10
N LEU A 191 15.18 6.68 -1.09
CA LEU A 191 14.36 5.87 -1.98
C LEU A 191 14.51 4.40 -1.59
N TYR A 192 13.38 3.71 -1.54
CA TYR A 192 13.32 2.29 -1.27
C TYR A 192 12.75 1.58 -2.49
N ALA A 193 13.49 0.62 -3.03
CA ALA A 193 13.05 -0.22 -4.14
C ALA A 193 13.29 -1.70 -3.82
N ARG A 194 12.73 -2.59 -4.62
CA ARG A 194 13.16 -4.00 -4.64
C ARG A 194 13.89 -4.33 -5.92
N ALA A 195 15.08 -4.89 -5.77
CA ALA A 195 15.85 -5.50 -6.84
C ALA A 195 16.18 -6.95 -6.45
N SER A 196 15.89 -7.91 -7.33
CA SER A 196 16.20 -9.34 -7.10
C SER A 196 15.67 -9.91 -5.78
N GLY A 197 14.51 -9.44 -5.33
CA GLY A 197 13.89 -9.90 -4.08
C GLY A 197 14.54 -9.36 -2.81
N GLN A 198 15.47 -8.41 -2.88
CA GLN A 198 16.05 -7.69 -1.74
C GLN A 198 15.67 -6.21 -1.78
N ARG A 199 15.68 -5.55 -0.61
CA ARG A 199 15.48 -4.10 -0.51
C ARG A 199 16.74 -3.38 -0.96
N ALA A 200 16.61 -2.56 -2.00
CA ALA A 200 17.61 -1.59 -2.42
C ALA A 200 17.27 -0.24 -1.78
N ILE A 201 18.29 0.43 -1.23
CA ILE A 201 18.18 1.76 -0.63
C ILE A 201 19.07 2.70 -1.44
N VAL A 202 18.49 3.76 -1.99
CA VAL A 202 19.23 4.83 -2.67
C VAL A 202 19.09 6.09 -1.83
N ARG A 203 20.21 6.74 -1.52
CA ARG A 203 20.24 7.96 -0.71
C ARG A 203 20.61 9.14 -1.59
N ALA A 204 20.03 10.28 -1.30
CA ALA A 204 20.40 11.56 -1.90
C ALA A 204 21.88 11.84 -1.66
N PRO A 205 22.55 12.53 -2.60
CA PRO A 205 23.93 12.93 -2.41
C PRO A 205 24.05 13.84 -1.18
N ALA A 206 25.22 13.87 -0.52
CA ALA A 206 25.43 14.66 0.69
C ALA A 206 25.19 16.18 0.49
N SER A 207 25.27 16.66 -0.76
CA SER A 207 24.93 18.04 -1.13
C SER A 207 23.43 18.34 -1.16
N PHE A 208 22.57 17.32 -1.14
CA PHE A 208 21.12 17.48 -1.12
C PHE A 208 20.70 18.02 0.26
N LYS A 209 20.37 19.32 0.30
CA LYS A 209 19.89 20.02 1.48
C LYS A 209 18.42 20.37 1.29
N GLY A 210 17.53 19.42 1.56
CA GLY A 210 16.10 19.64 1.45
C GLY A 210 15.28 18.39 1.69
N SER A 211 13.98 18.51 1.44
CA SER A 211 13.06 17.39 1.31
C SER A 211 12.43 17.42 -0.08
N ILE A 212 12.11 16.24 -0.60
CA ILE A 212 11.45 16.09 -1.90
C ILE A 212 9.98 15.79 -1.65
N THR A 213 9.08 16.42 -2.37
CA THR A 213 7.66 16.08 -2.28
C THR A 213 7.39 14.74 -2.96
N ASN A 214 6.95 13.74 -2.19
CA ASN A 214 6.49 12.46 -2.74
C ASN A 214 5.10 12.59 -3.36
N ALA A 215 4.20 13.29 -2.66
CA ALA A 215 2.81 13.44 -3.05
C ALA A 215 2.17 14.67 -2.38
N ILE A 216 1.11 15.18 -3.00
CA ILE A 216 0.30 16.29 -2.49
C ILE A 216 -1.18 15.90 -2.63
N TYR A 217 -1.93 16.03 -1.55
CA TYR A 217 -3.39 16.01 -1.56
C TYR A 217 -3.93 17.41 -1.32
N ARG A 218 -4.95 17.84 -2.07
CA ARG A 218 -5.65 19.12 -1.89
C ARG A 218 -7.16 18.93 -2.06
N THR A 219 -7.93 19.47 -1.13
CA THR A 219 -9.35 19.72 -1.33
C THR A 219 -9.51 21.01 -2.15
N ILE A 220 -10.26 20.94 -3.25
CA ILE A 220 -10.42 22.05 -4.22
C ILE A 220 -11.70 22.81 -3.93
N GLU A 221 -12.81 22.09 -3.78
CA GLU A 221 -14.11 22.65 -3.40
C GLU A 221 -14.68 21.85 -2.23
N THR A 222 -15.44 22.52 -1.38
CA THR A 222 -16.07 21.93 -0.20
C THR A 222 -17.57 22.21 -0.16
N THR A 223 -18.29 21.45 0.65
CA THR A 223 -19.66 21.75 1.05
C THR A 223 -19.88 21.43 2.52
N ASN A 224 -20.91 22.03 3.10
CA ASN A 224 -21.36 21.72 4.43
C ASN A 224 -22.22 20.45 4.40
N LEU A 225 -22.03 19.59 5.41
CA LEU A 225 -22.83 18.40 5.62
C LEU A 225 -23.06 18.25 7.14
N GLY A 226 -24.28 18.53 7.59
CA GLY A 226 -24.55 18.68 9.02
C GLY A 226 -23.64 19.75 9.64
N ASN A 227 -22.90 19.37 10.69
CA ASN A 227 -21.96 20.26 11.39
C ASN A 227 -20.50 20.15 10.89
N GLY A 228 -20.26 19.48 9.76
CA GLY A 228 -18.92 19.30 9.22
C GLY A 228 -18.79 19.80 7.79
N ILE A 229 -17.54 19.88 7.34
CA ILE A 229 -17.19 20.25 5.96
C ILE A 229 -16.60 19.02 5.28
N ILE A 230 -17.12 18.69 4.10
CA ILE A 230 -16.61 17.60 3.26
C ILE A 230 -16.19 18.11 1.87
N PRO A 231 -15.28 17.41 1.17
CA PRO A 231 -14.92 17.75 -0.20
C PRO A 231 -16.09 17.59 -1.19
N LEU A 232 -16.30 18.56 -2.07
CA LEU A 232 -17.02 18.39 -3.34
C LEU A 232 -16.07 18.02 -4.48
N SER A 233 -14.84 18.50 -4.42
CA SER A 233 -13.78 18.09 -5.34
C SER A 233 -12.43 18.11 -4.66
N PHE A 234 -11.53 17.23 -5.11
CA PHE A 234 -10.19 17.09 -4.57
C PHE A 234 -9.21 16.64 -5.64
N GLN A 235 -7.92 16.81 -5.36
CA GLN A 235 -6.83 16.39 -6.21
C GLN A 235 -5.74 15.71 -5.38
N PHE A 236 -5.22 14.62 -5.90
CA PHE A 236 -4.04 13.94 -5.39
C PHE A 236 -2.99 13.82 -6.48
N GLU A 237 -1.82 14.40 -6.26
CA GLU A 237 -0.67 14.36 -7.16
C GLU A 237 0.43 13.53 -6.53
N ARG A 238 1.00 12.60 -7.30
CA ARG A 238 2.17 11.82 -6.90
C ARG A 238 3.32 12.17 -7.81
N PHE A 239 4.49 12.34 -7.22
CA PHE A 239 5.72 12.66 -7.93
C PHE A 239 6.65 11.45 -7.97
N GLY A 240 7.25 11.21 -9.13
CA GLY A 240 8.37 10.29 -9.28
C GLY A 240 9.67 11.04 -9.02
N ILE A 241 10.69 10.31 -8.57
CA ILE A 241 12.03 10.85 -8.28
C ILE A 241 13.01 10.22 -9.26
N GLN A 242 13.75 11.06 -9.98
CA GLN A 242 14.81 10.64 -10.90
C GLN A 242 16.12 10.35 -10.14
N PRO A 243 17.11 9.68 -10.76
CA PRO A 243 18.40 9.39 -10.11
C PRO A 243 19.17 10.64 -9.64
N ASP A 244 18.95 11.78 -10.28
CA ASP A 244 19.52 13.07 -9.89
C ASP A 244 18.70 13.81 -8.80
N PHE A 245 17.69 13.14 -8.24
CA PHE A 245 16.78 13.65 -7.21
C PHE A 245 15.89 14.82 -7.69
N THR A 246 15.76 15.03 -9.00
CA THR A 246 14.69 15.85 -9.56
C THR A 246 13.36 15.11 -9.50
N THR A 247 12.26 15.86 -9.47
CA THR A 247 10.90 15.29 -9.47
C THR A 247 10.21 15.53 -10.79
N TYR A 248 9.31 14.61 -11.11
CA TYR A 248 8.34 14.77 -12.18
C TYR A 248 6.97 14.32 -11.67
N LEU A 249 5.90 14.92 -12.17
CA LEU A 249 4.55 14.45 -11.87
C LEU A 249 4.41 13.04 -12.46
N LEU A 250 4.13 12.05 -11.62
CA LEU A 250 3.95 10.65 -12.02
C LEU A 250 2.48 10.32 -12.25
N SER A 251 1.60 10.83 -11.39
CA SER A 251 0.16 10.65 -11.56
C SER A 251 -0.63 11.75 -10.88
N ARG A 252 -1.81 12.04 -11.42
CA ARG A 252 -2.81 12.91 -10.82
C ARG A 252 -4.14 12.18 -10.76
N ILE A 253 -4.82 12.29 -9.63
CA ILE A 253 -6.15 11.75 -9.40
C ILE A 253 -7.03 12.92 -8.98
N THR A 254 -8.04 13.23 -9.78
CA THR A 254 -9.02 14.28 -9.48
C THR A 254 -10.35 13.62 -9.16
N GLY A 255 -10.92 13.92 -8.00
CA GLY A 255 -12.25 13.45 -7.61
C GLY A 255 -13.27 14.57 -7.66
N ARG A 256 -14.48 14.24 -8.12
CA ARG A 256 -15.64 15.13 -8.08
C ARG A 256 -16.85 14.40 -7.57
N VAL A 257 -17.54 15.03 -6.62
CA VAL A 257 -18.80 14.56 -6.04
C VAL A 257 -19.95 14.95 -6.95
N ASN A 258 -20.83 14.00 -7.20
CA ASN A 258 -22.05 14.17 -7.98
C ASN A 258 -23.29 14.28 -7.07
N SER A 259 -23.32 13.48 -6.00
CA SER A 259 -24.41 13.51 -5.02
C SER A 259 -23.93 13.11 -3.63
N ILE A 260 -24.66 13.60 -2.62
CA ILE A 260 -24.43 13.30 -1.20
C ILE A 260 -25.77 12.87 -0.60
N GLU A 261 -25.75 11.77 0.13
CA GLU A 261 -26.87 11.22 0.90
C GLU A 261 -26.51 11.33 2.40
N PRO A 262 -27.13 12.25 3.17
CA PRO A 262 -26.92 12.32 4.61
C PRO A 262 -27.58 11.13 5.34
N ASP A 263 -27.21 10.92 6.61
CA ASP A 263 -27.92 10.06 7.57
C ASP A 263 -28.06 8.58 7.19
N VAL A 264 -27.05 8.06 6.49
CA VAL A 264 -26.96 6.64 6.09
C VAL A 264 -26.92 5.74 7.32
N GLN A 265 -27.76 4.71 7.38
CA GLN A 265 -27.79 3.81 8.52
C GLN A 265 -26.58 2.89 8.51
N ALA A 266 -26.13 2.45 9.69
CA ALA A 266 -25.03 1.50 9.79
C ALA A 266 -25.30 0.18 9.03
N SER A 267 -26.58 -0.23 8.94
CA SER A 267 -27.02 -1.38 8.13
C SER A 267 -26.73 -1.21 6.63
N ASP A 268 -26.67 0.03 6.14
CA ASP A 268 -26.46 0.35 4.74
C ASP A 268 -24.96 0.39 4.37
N ILE A 269 -24.09 0.26 5.38
CA ILE A 269 -22.63 0.24 5.27
C ILE A 269 -22.16 -1.21 5.36
N SER A 270 -22.81 -2.06 4.57
CA SER A 270 -22.41 -3.44 4.38
C SER A 270 -22.21 -3.67 2.88
N PRO A 271 -20.99 -4.00 2.43
CA PRO A 271 -20.75 -4.27 1.02
C PRO A 271 -21.56 -5.48 0.56
N THR A 272 -22.37 -5.32 -0.47
CA THR A 272 -23.26 -6.36 -0.97
C THR A 272 -22.58 -7.25 -2.02
N LEU A 273 -21.46 -7.89 -1.65
CA LEU A 273 -20.82 -8.88 -2.52
C LEU A 273 -21.56 -10.21 -2.47
N LYS A 274 -22.33 -10.51 -3.51
CA LYS A 274 -22.98 -11.82 -3.70
C LYS A 274 -22.04 -12.76 -4.46
N GLY A 275 -21.89 -13.99 -3.97
CA GLY A 275 -21.09 -15.01 -4.63
C GLY A 275 -19.98 -15.59 -3.75
N THR A 276 -19.13 -16.39 -4.36
CA THR A 276 -18.03 -17.11 -3.70
C THR A 276 -16.76 -16.26 -3.69
N MET A 277 -16.07 -16.23 -2.56
CA MET A 277 -14.90 -15.39 -2.34
C MET A 277 -13.71 -16.25 -1.95
N PHE A 278 -12.57 -16.02 -2.58
CA PHE A 278 -11.28 -16.52 -2.12
C PHE A 278 -10.61 -15.46 -1.24
N VAL A 279 -10.42 -15.78 0.03
CA VAL A 279 -9.93 -14.83 1.03
C VAL A 279 -8.46 -15.12 1.35
N ILE A 280 -7.64 -14.07 1.34
CA ILE A 280 -6.26 -14.05 1.84
C ILE A 280 -6.26 -13.23 3.12
N ASP A 281 -6.18 -13.89 4.26
CA ASP A 281 -6.26 -13.26 5.57
C ASP A 281 -4.86 -13.01 6.15
N LYS A 282 -4.49 -11.73 6.21
CA LYS A 282 -3.18 -11.25 6.67
C LYS A 282 -3.22 -10.66 8.06
N ARG A 283 -4.36 -10.68 8.76
CA ARG A 283 -4.49 -10.13 10.13
C ARG A 283 -3.50 -10.77 11.12
N PHE A 284 -3.07 -11.99 10.84
CA PHE A 284 -2.19 -12.78 11.70
C PHE A 284 -0.72 -12.76 11.27
N GLU A 285 -0.37 -11.94 10.27
CA GLU A 285 0.96 -11.98 9.67
C GLU A 285 2.07 -11.59 10.67
N ASN A 286 1.73 -10.71 11.61
CA ASN A 286 2.64 -10.20 12.64
C ASN A 286 2.55 -10.97 13.97
N ASN A 287 1.66 -11.95 14.10
CA ASN A 287 1.56 -12.72 15.35
C ASN A 287 2.76 -13.64 15.48
N LYS A 288 3.23 -13.90 16.71
CA LYS A 288 4.21 -14.96 16.95
C LYS A 288 3.48 -16.28 17.24
N PRO A 289 3.83 -17.41 16.57
CA PRO A 289 4.73 -17.54 15.40
C PRO A 289 4.16 -16.90 14.12
N ALA A 290 5.04 -16.27 13.32
CA ALA A 290 4.68 -15.52 12.13
C ALA A 290 4.13 -16.45 11.03
N LEU A 291 2.88 -16.19 10.65
CA LEU A 291 2.24 -16.81 9.49
C LEU A 291 2.32 -15.84 8.32
N SER A 292 2.51 -16.28 7.08
CA SER A 292 2.41 -15.38 5.91
C SER A 292 0.96 -14.96 5.58
N GLY A 293 0.03 -15.17 6.51
CA GLY A 293 -1.42 -15.26 6.28
C GLY A 293 -1.88 -16.69 5.95
N PHE A 294 -3.20 -16.88 5.89
CA PHE A 294 -3.81 -18.12 5.41
C PHE A 294 -4.98 -17.81 4.48
N THR A 295 -5.40 -18.82 3.73
CA THR A 295 -6.44 -18.66 2.71
C THR A 295 -7.65 -19.54 3.00
N TYR A 296 -8.86 -19.02 2.75
CA TYR A 296 -10.11 -19.77 2.86
C TYR A 296 -11.13 -19.29 1.85
N ARG A 297 -12.27 -19.98 1.75
CA ARG A 297 -13.42 -19.54 0.95
C ARG A 297 -14.58 -19.16 1.85
N THR A 298 -15.32 -18.13 1.44
CA THR A 298 -16.56 -17.70 2.10
C THR A 298 -17.54 -17.14 1.07
N THR A 299 -18.75 -16.82 1.51
CA THR A 299 -19.80 -16.18 0.71
C THR A 299 -20.36 -14.98 1.45
N ASN A 300 -20.89 -14.00 0.71
CA ASN A 300 -21.67 -12.88 1.25
C ASN A 300 -20.99 -12.09 2.39
N MET A 301 -19.67 -11.83 2.26
CA MET A 301 -18.88 -11.06 3.24
C MET A 301 -18.91 -11.63 4.67
N ALA A 302 -19.25 -12.91 4.84
CA ALA A 302 -19.24 -13.59 6.12
C ALA A 302 -17.79 -13.91 6.53
N PHE A 303 -17.02 -12.89 6.90
CA PHE A 303 -15.67 -13.06 7.40
C PHE A 303 -15.71 -13.47 8.86
N PRO A 304 -14.97 -14.53 9.24
CA PRO A 304 -14.85 -14.88 10.63
C PRO A 304 -14.14 -13.76 11.41
N LYS A 305 -14.73 -13.38 12.55
CA LYS A 305 -14.13 -12.43 13.49
C LYS A 305 -12.76 -12.91 13.94
N THR A 306 -11.86 -11.98 14.25
CA THR A 306 -10.46 -12.27 14.63
C THR A 306 -10.35 -13.27 15.79
N LYS A 307 -11.30 -13.27 16.72
CA LYS A 307 -11.35 -14.16 17.89
C LYS A 307 -12.27 -15.38 17.73
N SER A 308 -12.69 -15.72 16.52
CA SER A 308 -13.57 -16.88 16.29
C SER A 308 -12.81 -18.22 16.35
N ASP A 309 -13.51 -19.28 16.74
CA ASP A 309 -12.96 -20.64 16.76
C ASP A 309 -12.50 -21.09 15.36
N VAL A 310 -13.20 -20.65 14.32
CA VAL A 310 -12.87 -20.96 12.91
C VAL A 310 -11.48 -20.43 12.57
N VAL A 311 -11.23 -19.16 12.87
CA VAL A 311 -9.92 -18.52 12.64
C VAL A 311 -8.84 -19.20 13.47
N THR A 312 -9.13 -19.54 14.72
CA THR A 312 -8.17 -20.23 15.59
C THR A 312 -7.78 -21.61 15.03
N LYS A 313 -8.76 -22.40 14.57
CA LYS A 313 -8.53 -23.70 13.94
C LYS A 313 -7.74 -23.57 12.64
N GLN A 314 -8.09 -22.61 11.77
CA GLN A 314 -7.38 -22.35 10.52
C GLN A 314 -5.94 -21.90 10.77
N LYS A 315 -5.72 -21.04 11.77
CA LYS A 315 -4.39 -20.62 12.23
C LYS A 315 -3.56 -21.81 12.70
N GLN A 316 -4.11 -22.69 13.53
CA GLN A 316 -3.41 -23.90 14.00
C GLN A 316 -3.07 -24.84 12.83
N LEU A 317 -3.98 -25.03 11.88
CA LEU A 317 -3.74 -25.85 10.69
C LEU A 317 -2.63 -25.25 9.81
N ALA A 318 -2.64 -23.93 9.60
CA ALA A 318 -1.60 -23.23 8.84
C ALA A 318 -0.22 -23.39 9.50
N LEU A 319 -0.15 -23.29 10.82
CA LEU A 319 1.09 -23.50 11.58
C LEU A 319 1.60 -24.95 11.46
N LYS A 320 0.70 -25.94 11.56
CA LYS A 320 1.05 -27.36 11.35
C LYS A 320 1.59 -27.60 9.95
N ASN A 321 0.95 -27.03 8.92
CA ASN A 321 1.39 -27.15 7.54
C ASN A 321 2.75 -26.48 7.30
N GLN A 322 2.97 -25.29 7.87
CA GLN A 322 4.24 -24.59 7.77
C GLN A 322 5.38 -25.37 8.45
N ALA A 323 5.13 -25.96 9.62
CA ALA A 323 6.10 -26.84 10.28
C ALA A 323 6.41 -28.07 9.41
N ALA A 324 5.39 -28.73 8.85
CA ALA A 324 5.56 -29.89 7.98
C ALA A 324 6.39 -29.58 6.72
N ILE A 325 6.21 -28.41 6.12
CA ILE A 325 7.01 -27.96 4.96
C ILE A 325 8.46 -27.72 5.37
N LYS A 326 8.72 -27.07 6.52
CA LYS A 326 10.10 -26.87 7.01
C LYS A 326 10.83 -28.18 7.28
N HIS A 327 10.11 -29.23 7.70
CA HIS A 327 10.70 -30.54 7.96
C HIS A 327 10.88 -31.40 6.70
N LYS A 328 10.13 -31.16 5.62
CA LYS A 328 10.42 -31.77 4.31
C LYS A 328 11.65 -31.09 3.72
N LYS A 329 12.84 -31.65 3.98
CA LYS A 329 14.02 -31.36 3.15
C LYS A 329 13.60 -31.57 1.68
N PRO A 330 13.72 -30.57 0.80
CA PRO A 330 13.45 -30.77 -0.60
C PRO A 330 14.32 -31.94 -1.06
N ASN A 331 13.68 -33.02 -1.51
CA ASN A 331 14.34 -34.19 -2.05
C ASN A 331 14.85 -33.81 -3.44
N TYR A 332 15.80 -32.88 -3.50
CA TYR A 332 16.51 -32.58 -4.73
C TYR A 332 17.19 -33.90 -5.12
N PRO A 333 16.97 -34.42 -6.35
CA PRO A 333 17.75 -35.55 -6.81
C PRO A 333 19.21 -35.18 -6.62
N THR A 334 19.90 -35.96 -5.79
CA THR A 334 21.31 -35.76 -5.44
C THR A 334 22.09 -35.45 -6.71
N GLN A 335 22.99 -34.46 -6.63
CA GLN A 335 23.73 -33.92 -7.78
C GLN A 335 24.37 -35.03 -8.65
N THR A 336 24.70 -36.17 -8.03
CA THR A 336 25.13 -37.43 -8.65
C THR A 336 24.17 -37.95 -9.73
N LYS A 337 22.84 -37.93 -9.51
CA LYS A 337 21.85 -38.37 -10.52
C LYS A 337 21.81 -37.44 -11.73
N LYS A 338 22.03 -36.13 -11.55
CA LYS A 338 22.17 -35.19 -12.68
C LYS A 338 23.42 -35.49 -13.51
N HIS A 339 24.54 -35.82 -12.86
CA HIS A 339 25.78 -36.15 -13.57
C HIS A 339 25.64 -37.45 -14.34
N ILE A 340 24.98 -38.47 -13.77
CA ILE A 340 24.70 -39.73 -14.49
C ILE A 340 23.83 -39.47 -15.73
N VAL A 341 22.77 -38.67 -15.63
CA VAL A 341 21.92 -38.34 -16.80
C VAL A 341 22.71 -37.59 -17.87
N VAL A 342 23.55 -36.63 -17.50
CA VAL A 342 24.39 -35.89 -18.45
C VAL A 342 25.42 -36.81 -19.11
N ILE A 343 26.08 -37.71 -18.35
CA ILE A 343 27.05 -38.69 -18.87
C ILE A 343 26.37 -39.69 -19.82
N VAL A 344 25.19 -40.18 -19.48
CA VAL A 344 24.43 -41.11 -20.32
C VAL A 344 24.00 -40.44 -21.62
N LEU A 345 23.54 -39.19 -21.56
CA LEU A 345 23.18 -38.43 -22.76
C LEU A 345 24.40 -38.13 -23.63
N SER A 346 25.52 -37.69 -23.05
CA SER A 346 26.73 -37.41 -23.84
C SER A 346 27.31 -38.67 -24.47
N ALA A 347 27.25 -39.82 -23.79
CA ALA A 347 27.61 -41.11 -24.39
C ALA A 347 26.70 -41.47 -25.58
N PHE A 348 25.40 -41.23 -25.48
CA PHE A 348 24.44 -41.48 -26.56
C PHE A 348 24.69 -40.62 -27.81
N PHE A 349 25.18 -39.39 -27.64
CA PHE A 349 25.52 -38.51 -28.76
C PHE A 349 26.95 -38.72 -29.31
N ALA A 350 27.90 -39.16 -28.48
CA ALA A 350 29.27 -39.39 -28.91
C ALA A 350 29.45 -40.69 -29.71
N LEU A 351 28.73 -41.76 -29.35
CA LEU A 351 28.86 -43.08 -30.01
C LEU A 351 28.53 -43.06 -31.51
N PRO A 352 27.46 -42.40 -32.00
CA PRO A 352 27.17 -42.29 -33.42
C PRO A 352 28.26 -41.53 -34.21
N LEU A 353 28.85 -40.51 -33.59
CA LEU A 353 29.91 -39.69 -34.17
C LEU A 353 31.21 -40.49 -34.34
N VAL A 354 31.59 -41.26 -33.32
CA VAL A 354 32.75 -42.18 -33.41
C VAL A 354 32.52 -43.25 -34.47
N TRP A 355 31.30 -43.80 -34.57
CA TRP A 355 30.96 -44.77 -35.60
C TRP A 355 31.00 -44.19 -37.02
N LEU A 356 30.50 -42.96 -37.22
CA LEU A 356 30.58 -42.24 -38.50
C LEU A 356 32.03 -41.98 -38.93
N VAL A 357 32.87 -41.52 -38.00
CA VAL A 357 34.30 -41.29 -38.27
C VAL A 357 35.01 -42.61 -38.60
N TYR A 358 34.77 -43.66 -37.82
CA TYR A 358 35.34 -44.98 -38.07
C TYR A 358 34.92 -45.52 -39.45
N LYS A 359 33.64 -45.40 -39.80
CA LYS A 359 33.11 -45.83 -41.11
C LYS A 359 33.81 -45.06 -42.23
N HIS A 360 33.96 -43.74 -42.10
CA HIS A 360 34.63 -42.92 -43.11
C HIS A 360 36.10 -43.33 -43.32
N PHE A 361 36.85 -43.61 -42.25
CA PHE A 361 38.23 -44.10 -42.36
C PHE A 361 38.34 -45.52 -42.93
N SER A 362 37.37 -46.40 -42.62
CA SER A 362 37.34 -47.77 -43.17
C SER A 362 37.10 -47.81 -44.68
N VAL A 363 36.32 -46.85 -45.21
CA VAL A 363 36.05 -46.73 -46.64
C VAL A 363 37.27 -46.19 -47.39
N SER A 364 37.97 -45.18 -46.86
CA SER A 364 39.20 -44.65 -47.48
C SER A 364 40.35 -45.65 -47.55
N ARG A 365 40.39 -46.68 -46.68
CA ARG A 365 41.41 -47.74 -46.79
C ARG A 365 41.15 -48.74 -47.92
N LYS A 366 39.91 -48.85 -48.41
CA LYS A 366 39.57 -49.78 -49.50
C LYS A 366 39.78 -49.19 -50.89
N THR A 367 39.97 -47.88 -51.03
CA THR A 367 40.18 -47.21 -52.32
C THR A 367 41.65 -47.06 -52.72
N ASN A 368 42.60 -47.56 -51.90
CA ASN A 368 44.04 -47.44 -52.13
C ASN A 368 44.75 -48.79 -52.38
N ASN A 369 44.01 -49.85 -52.75
CA ASN A 369 44.57 -51.11 -53.22
C ASN A 369 44.12 -51.41 -54.65
#